data_AF-A0A2E6QU54-F1
#
_entry.id   AF-A0A2E6QU54-F1
#
_cell.length_a   1.000
_cell.length_b   1.000
_cell.length_c   1.000
_cell.angle_alpha   90.00
_cell.angle_beta   90.00
_cell.angle_gamma   90.00
#
_symmetry.space_group_name_H-M   'P 1'
#
loop_
_entity.id
_entity.type
_entity.pdbx_description
1 polymer ?
#
loop_
_entity_poly.entity_id
_entity_poly.type
_entity_poly.pdbx_seq_one_letter_code
_entity_poly.pdbx_strand_id
1 'polypeptide(L)'
;MNKYFNYIFSIQSALIILLFFSIGIAGATFVENDYGTDAARALVFNSWWLELMLVLLCSIFIYNIFEYKLYHVRKMPILFLHLSFIFIIIGAGITRYVSKEGAMRIREGNLNNQFVSVNQFLEFKIHDGVNQYSGSKEVLFSSITDNHFAIPVNFQNQKIQIEYIDFIHDPIDEVVGYQSNGNSIIELIVPSSSGGMKSEYLLRKTNKDIQGLAVGFDVKLDLDFNIFQKDSLFYFISPYDVEYMKMSDQSMGKLIKNTNHILNHKTLYTISGNKVVFKNHFTNSVLRKKSSNLKNDQSKLDLLRIKVSVMKKDTVVDLYGSKGVLSSKEYFQFNNLFFSISYGPKIYSLPFAIFLKDFQLDRYPGSDSPSSFASEIEVLDGDNQFNYRIFMNNVLNYKGYRFFQSSYDEDEQGTILSVNQDKWGTMVTYFGYLSLLLSVISVMLSRFSRINLLNKKINKSI
;
A
#
# COMPACT_ATOMS: atom_id res chain seq x y z
N MET A 1 -6.34 45.21 17.21
CA MET A 1 -5.77 44.09 16.42
C MET A 1 -5.02 44.64 15.23
N ASN A 2 -3.88 44.04 14.87
CA ASN A 2 -2.98 44.53 13.83
C ASN A 2 -3.63 44.38 12.44
N LYS A 3 -3.41 45.34 11.52
CA LYS A 3 -4.08 45.40 10.20
C LYS A 3 -3.90 44.10 9.40
N TYR A 4 -2.71 43.51 9.48
CA TYR A 4 -2.37 42.23 8.82
C TYR A 4 -3.14 41.03 9.36
N PHE A 5 -3.44 41.01 10.67
CA PHE A 5 -4.22 39.95 11.30
C PHE A 5 -5.63 39.91 10.71
N ASN A 6 -6.27 41.07 10.59
CA ASN A 6 -7.63 41.16 10.04
C ASN A 6 -7.68 40.77 8.55
N TYR A 7 -6.60 40.96 7.79
CA TYR A 7 -6.52 40.47 6.41
C TYR A 7 -6.45 38.95 6.34
N ILE A 8 -5.55 38.31 7.10
CA ILE A 8 -5.39 36.85 7.10
C ILE A 8 -6.68 36.15 7.53
N PHE A 9 -7.37 36.70 8.52
CA PHE A 9 -8.61 36.14 9.06
C PHE A 9 -9.90 36.61 8.36
N SER A 10 -9.78 37.18 7.15
CA SER A 10 -10.91 37.69 6.39
C SER A 10 -11.66 36.62 5.58
N ILE A 11 -12.88 36.95 5.16
CA ILE A 11 -13.67 36.12 4.22
C ILE A 11 -12.94 35.98 2.87
N GLN A 12 -12.27 37.03 2.39
CA GLN A 12 -11.52 36.95 1.13
C GLN A 12 -10.38 35.93 1.23
N SER A 13 -9.66 35.91 2.35
CA SER A 13 -8.60 34.94 2.59
C SER A 13 -9.13 33.51 2.67
N ALA A 14 -10.28 33.28 3.34
CA ALA A 14 -10.91 31.96 3.34
C ALA A 14 -11.23 31.47 1.92
N LEU A 15 -11.78 32.33 1.06
CA LEU A 15 -12.09 31.97 -0.34
C LEU A 15 -10.84 31.63 -1.14
N ILE A 16 -9.75 32.39 -0.96
CA ILE A 16 -8.47 32.12 -1.62
C ILE A 16 -7.91 30.76 -1.15
N ILE A 17 -7.90 30.50 0.15
CA ILE A 17 -7.42 29.22 0.71
C ILE A 17 -8.29 28.07 0.20
N LEU A 18 -9.61 28.22 0.15
CA LEU A 18 -10.54 27.21 -0.35
C LEU A 18 -10.33 26.91 -1.85
N LEU A 19 -10.00 27.94 -2.65
CA LEU A 19 -9.64 27.77 -4.06
C LEU A 19 -8.37 26.93 -4.21
N PHE A 20 -7.29 27.29 -3.50
CA PHE A 20 -6.04 26.51 -3.51
C PHE A 20 -6.27 25.09 -2.99
N PHE A 21 -7.13 24.91 -1.98
CA PHE A 21 -7.46 23.59 -1.44
C PHE A 21 -8.14 22.73 -2.49
N SER A 22 -9.10 23.31 -3.22
CA SER A 22 -9.81 22.63 -4.31
C SER A 22 -8.88 22.28 -5.48
N ILE A 23 -7.97 23.18 -5.86
CA ILE A 23 -6.94 22.91 -6.87
C ILE A 23 -6.01 21.79 -6.41
N GLY A 24 -5.61 21.79 -5.14
CA GLY A 24 -4.77 20.76 -4.54
C GLY A 24 -5.41 19.36 -4.61
N ILE A 25 -6.69 19.25 -4.21
CA ILE A 25 -7.43 17.98 -4.29
C ILE A 25 -7.63 17.54 -5.75
N ALA A 26 -7.99 18.47 -6.64
CA ALA A 26 -8.13 18.15 -8.06
C ALA A 26 -6.81 17.63 -8.66
N GLY A 27 -5.69 18.27 -8.32
CA GLY A 27 -4.35 17.83 -8.71
C GLY A 27 -4.01 16.43 -8.16
N ALA A 28 -4.40 16.14 -6.91
CA ALA A 28 -4.19 14.83 -6.29
C ALA A 28 -4.85 13.70 -7.08
N THR A 29 -6.05 13.93 -7.64
CA THR A 29 -6.75 12.94 -8.47
C THR A 29 -5.96 12.57 -9.72
N PHE A 30 -5.32 13.54 -10.38
CA PHE A 30 -4.45 13.27 -11.53
C PHE A 30 -3.18 12.51 -11.12
N VAL A 31 -2.55 12.91 -10.02
CA VAL A 31 -1.38 12.20 -9.47
C VAL A 31 -1.73 10.75 -9.12
N GLU A 32 -2.90 10.51 -8.53
CA GLU A 32 -3.38 9.18 -8.19
C GLU A 32 -3.58 8.30 -9.44
N ASN A 33 -4.14 8.88 -10.50
CA ASN A 33 -4.34 8.16 -11.75
C ASN A 33 -3.02 7.69 -12.36
N ASP A 34 -2.04 8.60 -12.45
CA ASP A 34 -0.81 8.40 -13.20
C ASP A 34 0.26 7.63 -12.42
N TYR A 35 0.33 7.86 -11.10
CA TYR A 35 1.40 7.34 -10.23
C TYR A 35 0.90 6.48 -9.07
N GLY A 36 -0.41 6.43 -8.86
CA GLY A 36 -1.04 5.59 -7.85
C GLY A 36 -1.33 6.31 -6.52
N THR A 37 -2.08 5.59 -5.70
CA THR A 37 -2.64 6.08 -4.43
C THR A 37 -1.57 6.53 -3.42
N ASP A 38 -0.42 5.85 -3.36
CA ASP A 38 0.66 6.23 -2.43
C ASP A 38 1.32 7.55 -2.81
N ALA A 39 1.52 7.79 -4.10
CA ALA A 39 2.08 9.03 -4.59
C ALA A 39 1.16 10.21 -4.27
N ALA A 40 -0.15 10.08 -4.53
CA ALA A 40 -1.13 11.11 -4.21
C ALA A 40 -1.23 11.38 -2.71
N ARG A 41 -1.18 10.32 -1.88
CA ARG A 41 -1.15 10.46 -0.42
C ARG A 41 0.12 11.16 0.05
N ALA A 42 1.29 10.75 -0.42
CA ALA A 42 2.55 11.30 0.02
C ALA A 42 2.73 12.78 -0.39
N LEU A 43 2.32 13.14 -1.62
CA LEU A 43 2.51 14.49 -2.16
C LEU A 43 1.45 15.50 -1.70
N VAL A 44 0.19 15.05 -1.56
CA VAL A 44 -0.95 15.95 -1.30
C VAL A 44 -1.64 15.63 0.01
N PHE A 45 -2.27 14.46 0.15
CA PHE A 45 -3.17 14.22 1.29
C PHE A 45 -2.47 14.21 2.64
N ASN A 46 -1.24 13.69 2.72
CA ASN A 46 -0.43 13.64 3.94
C ASN A 46 0.60 14.77 4.03
N SER A 47 0.53 15.75 3.13
CA SER A 47 1.46 16.87 3.11
C SER A 47 1.18 17.90 4.23
N TRP A 48 2.24 18.56 4.69
CA TRP A 48 2.16 19.60 5.71
C TRP A 48 1.43 20.86 5.21
N TRP A 49 1.50 21.15 3.91
CA TRP A 49 0.91 22.36 3.34
C TRP A 49 -0.63 22.26 3.31
N LEU A 50 -1.17 21.08 2.97
CA LEU A 50 -2.61 20.85 2.97
C LEU A 50 -3.17 20.91 4.40
N GLU A 51 -2.43 20.36 5.36
CA GLU A 51 -2.76 20.44 6.77
C GLU A 51 -2.75 21.88 7.28
N LEU A 52 -1.72 22.65 6.94
CA LEU A 52 -1.65 24.07 7.29
C LEU A 52 -2.85 24.84 6.74
N MET A 53 -3.28 24.55 5.51
CA MET A 53 -4.47 25.17 4.92
C MET A 53 -5.75 24.83 5.68
N LEU A 54 -5.92 23.57 6.11
CA LEU A 54 -7.07 23.14 6.92
C LEU A 54 -7.07 23.82 8.30
N VAL A 55 -5.92 23.93 8.96
CA VAL A 55 -5.77 24.62 10.25
C VAL A 55 -6.09 26.11 10.10
N LEU A 56 -5.56 26.76 9.05
CA LEU A 56 -5.86 28.17 8.75
C LEU A 56 -7.35 28.36 8.48
N LEU A 57 -7.97 27.52 7.66
CA LEU A 57 -9.39 27.59 7.34
C LEU A 57 -10.26 27.43 8.60
N CYS A 58 -9.95 26.45 9.45
CA CYS A 58 -10.61 26.25 10.74
C CYS A 58 -10.49 27.49 11.64
N SER A 59 -9.29 28.06 11.71
CA SER A 59 -9.03 29.26 12.52
C SER A 59 -9.80 30.48 11.98
N ILE A 60 -9.93 30.63 10.66
CA ILE A 60 -10.76 31.68 10.03
C ILE A 60 -12.24 31.48 10.36
N PHE A 61 -12.75 30.25 10.30
CA PHE A 61 -14.14 29.98 10.67
C PHE A 61 -14.42 30.32 12.14
N ILE A 62 -13.51 29.97 13.05
CA ILE A 62 -13.63 30.32 14.47
C ILE A 62 -13.63 31.84 14.64
N TYR A 63 -12.68 32.54 14.03
CA TYR A 63 -12.58 33.99 14.12
C TYR A 63 -13.86 34.70 13.64
N ASN A 64 -14.38 34.28 12.48
CA ASN A 64 -15.58 34.86 11.87
C ASN A 64 -16.84 34.69 12.74
N ILE A 65 -16.90 33.66 13.61
CA ILE A 65 -18.01 33.50 14.56
C ILE A 65 -18.09 34.71 15.51
N PHE A 66 -16.94 35.15 16.02
CA PHE A 66 -16.88 36.24 17.00
C PHE A 66 -16.93 37.61 16.33
N GLU A 67 -16.16 37.81 15.26
CA GLU A 67 -16.09 39.09 14.53
C GLU A 67 -17.47 39.51 14.01
N TYR A 68 -18.19 38.57 13.38
CA TYR A 68 -19.53 38.84 12.83
C TYR A 68 -20.66 38.56 13.82
N LYS A 69 -20.34 38.22 15.08
CA LYS A 69 -21.29 37.90 16.15
C LYS A 69 -22.36 36.90 15.69
N LEU A 70 -21.90 35.79 15.09
CA LEU A 70 -22.78 34.76 14.51
C LEU A 70 -23.62 34.03 15.56
N TYR A 71 -23.22 34.10 16.84
CA TYR A 71 -23.95 33.54 17.98
C TYR A 71 -25.32 34.19 18.24
N HIS A 72 -25.69 35.27 17.56
CA HIS A 72 -27.04 35.82 17.63
C HIS A 72 -28.08 34.94 16.94
N VAL A 73 -29.27 34.81 17.54
CA VAL A 73 -30.38 33.96 17.06
C VAL A 73 -30.74 34.18 15.59
N ARG A 74 -30.67 35.43 15.10
CA ARG A 74 -30.97 35.76 13.68
C ARG A 74 -29.95 35.18 12.68
N LYS A 75 -28.75 34.83 13.15
CA LYS A 75 -27.62 34.31 12.36
C LYS A 75 -27.35 32.83 12.64
N MET A 76 -28.24 32.15 13.37
CA MET A 76 -28.15 30.70 13.65
C MET A 76 -27.87 29.84 12.42
N PRO A 77 -28.48 30.07 11.23
CA PRO A 77 -28.15 29.25 10.07
C PRO A 77 -26.66 29.35 9.68
N ILE A 78 -26.09 30.55 9.75
CA ILE A 78 -24.68 30.82 9.39
C ILE A 78 -23.75 30.28 10.49
N LEU A 79 -24.16 30.38 11.76
CA LEU A 79 -23.43 29.80 12.89
C LEU A 79 -23.30 28.29 12.73
N PHE A 80 -24.42 27.59 12.50
CA PHE A 80 -24.43 26.14 12.32
C PHE A 80 -23.59 25.71 11.11
N LEU A 81 -23.55 26.51 10.04
CA LEU A 81 -22.68 26.28 8.91
C LEU A 81 -21.19 26.34 9.31
N HIS A 82 -20.77 27.39 10.04
CA HIS A 82 -19.37 27.51 10.48
C HIS A 82 -18.98 26.39 11.45
N LEU A 83 -19.85 26.09 12.42
CA LEU A 83 -19.65 24.98 13.34
C LEU A 83 -19.50 23.66 12.59
N SER A 84 -20.29 23.41 11.54
CA SER A 84 -20.18 22.19 10.74
C SER A 84 -18.78 22.00 10.15
N PHE A 85 -18.21 23.04 9.52
CA PHE A 85 -16.88 22.96 8.95
C PHE A 85 -15.79 22.80 10.02
N ILE A 86 -15.92 23.51 11.16
CA ILE A 86 -14.99 23.38 12.28
C ILE A 86 -14.98 21.93 12.80
N PHE A 87 -16.15 21.35 13.08
CA PHE A 87 -16.24 19.97 13.57
C PHE A 87 -15.77 18.95 12.54
N ILE A 88 -16.06 19.14 11.25
CA ILE A 88 -15.58 18.24 10.20
C ILE A 88 -14.04 18.28 10.12
N ILE A 89 -13.43 19.47 10.15
CA ILE A 89 -11.96 19.61 10.08
C ILE A 89 -11.29 19.03 11.33
N ILE A 90 -11.81 19.34 12.52
CA ILE A 90 -11.28 18.79 13.78
C ILE A 90 -11.44 17.28 13.82
N GLY A 91 -12.61 16.77 13.43
CA GLY A 91 -12.89 15.35 13.35
C GLY A 91 -11.93 14.63 12.40
N ALA A 92 -11.70 15.17 11.20
CA ALA A 92 -10.72 14.65 10.26
C ALA A 92 -9.29 14.64 10.83
N GLY A 93 -8.91 15.68 11.59
CA GLY A 93 -7.63 15.73 12.30
C GLY A 93 -7.50 14.62 13.36
N ILE A 94 -8.55 14.38 14.15
CA ILE A 94 -8.58 13.27 15.11
C ILE A 94 -8.43 11.93 14.38
N THR A 95 -9.20 11.72 13.30
CA THR A 95 -9.13 10.50 12.52
C THR A 95 -7.71 10.25 12.01
N ARG A 96 -7.06 11.26 11.45
CA ARG A 96 -5.70 11.16 10.89
C ARG A 96 -4.64 10.76 11.92
N TYR A 97 -4.71 11.31 13.14
CA TYR A 97 -3.62 11.18 14.12
C TYR A 97 -3.83 10.10 15.17
N VAL A 98 -5.08 9.68 15.40
CA VAL A 98 -5.43 8.78 16.50
C VAL A 98 -5.96 7.44 15.99
N SER A 99 -6.58 7.42 14.81
CA SER A 99 -7.26 6.23 14.33
C SER A 99 -6.31 5.16 13.84
N LYS A 100 -6.79 3.92 13.91
CA LYS A 100 -6.13 2.76 13.33
C LYS A 100 -7.02 2.17 12.28
N GLU A 101 -6.48 2.00 11.09
CA GLU A 101 -7.18 1.46 9.95
C GLU A 101 -6.42 0.25 9.41
N GLY A 102 -7.16 -0.73 8.93
CA GLY A 102 -6.59 -1.96 8.40
C GLY A 102 -7.58 -2.83 7.66
N ALA A 103 -7.08 -3.96 7.19
CA ALA A 103 -7.85 -5.00 6.55
C ALA A 103 -7.76 -6.28 7.38
N MET A 104 -8.89 -6.96 7.51
CA MET A 104 -9.03 -8.26 8.13
C MET A 104 -9.51 -9.23 7.07
N ARG A 105 -8.69 -10.23 6.75
CA ARG A 105 -9.06 -11.33 5.86
C ARG A 105 -9.53 -12.51 6.70
N ILE A 106 -10.69 -13.09 6.38
CA ILE A 106 -11.22 -14.28 7.05
C ILE A 106 -11.68 -15.26 5.98
N ARG A 107 -11.30 -16.53 6.14
CA ARG A 107 -11.79 -17.63 5.30
C ARG A 107 -13.06 -18.20 5.90
N GLU A 108 -13.93 -18.75 5.07
CA GLU A 108 -15.13 -19.43 5.54
C GLU A 108 -14.78 -20.58 6.49
N GLY A 109 -15.55 -20.72 7.57
CA GLY A 109 -15.30 -21.71 8.61
C GLY A 109 -14.08 -21.40 9.49
N ASN A 110 -13.43 -20.26 9.32
CA ASN A 110 -12.29 -19.84 10.13
C ASN A 110 -12.61 -18.63 11.00
N LEU A 111 -11.82 -18.51 12.07
CA LEU A 111 -11.89 -17.45 13.05
C LEU A 111 -10.66 -16.55 12.92
N ASN A 112 -10.87 -15.24 13.00
CA ASN A 112 -9.79 -14.25 13.04
C ASN A 112 -10.03 -13.21 14.14
N ASN A 113 -8.98 -12.88 14.89
CA ASN A 113 -8.96 -11.85 15.93
C ASN A 113 -7.87 -10.80 15.67
N GLN A 114 -7.36 -10.70 14.44
CA GLN A 114 -6.30 -9.79 14.08
C GLN A 114 -6.59 -9.10 12.75
N PHE A 115 -6.07 -7.89 12.59
CA PHE A 115 -6.13 -7.17 11.32
C PHE A 115 -4.78 -6.54 11.00
N VAL A 116 -4.53 -6.38 9.71
CA VAL A 116 -3.29 -5.86 9.13
C VAL A 116 -3.48 -4.39 8.81
N SER A 117 -2.58 -3.51 9.24
CA SER A 117 -2.72 -2.07 9.01
C SER A 117 -2.68 -1.68 7.53
N VAL A 118 -3.39 -0.61 7.16
CA VAL A 118 -3.25 -0.02 5.81
C VAL A 118 -1.90 0.67 5.66
N ASN A 119 -1.42 1.32 6.73
CA ASN A 119 -0.15 2.04 6.73
C ASN A 119 1.02 1.06 6.86
N GLN A 120 2.15 1.40 6.27
CA GLN A 120 3.37 0.60 6.30
C GLN A 120 4.29 1.09 7.42
N PHE A 121 5.01 0.15 8.01
CA PHE A 121 5.91 0.39 9.11
C PHE A 121 7.26 -0.25 8.82
N LEU A 122 8.32 0.46 9.20
CA LEU A 122 9.63 -0.13 9.39
C LEU A 122 9.71 -0.60 10.85
N GLU A 123 9.54 -1.89 11.07
CA GLU A 123 9.71 -2.50 12.38
C GLU A 123 11.13 -3.05 12.51
N PHE A 124 11.78 -2.75 13.63
CA PHE A 124 13.12 -3.24 13.89
C PHE A 124 13.24 -3.70 15.35
N LYS A 125 13.87 -4.84 15.54
CA LYS A 125 14.25 -5.38 16.84
C LYS A 125 15.75 -5.62 16.85
N ILE A 126 16.38 -5.24 17.95
CA ILE A 126 17.82 -5.35 18.17
C ILE A 126 18.01 -6.05 19.50
N HIS A 127 18.79 -7.13 19.54
CA HIS A 127 19.12 -7.82 20.78
C HIS A 127 20.57 -8.32 20.79
N ASP A 128 21.14 -8.41 21.99
CA ASP A 128 22.47 -8.99 22.26
C ASP A 128 22.37 -10.42 22.82
N GLY A 129 21.15 -10.96 22.95
CA GLY A 129 20.86 -12.25 23.57
C GLY A 129 20.40 -12.16 25.03
N VAL A 130 20.53 -10.98 25.67
CA VAL A 130 20.10 -10.73 27.06
C VAL A 130 19.05 -9.61 27.10
N ASN A 131 19.36 -8.49 26.46
CA ASN A 131 18.53 -7.30 26.33
C ASN A 131 17.96 -7.20 24.92
N GLN A 132 16.77 -6.60 24.83
CA GLN A 132 16.09 -6.35 23.57
C GLN A 132 15.61 -4.90 23.49
N TYR A 133 15.72 -4.33 22.29
CA TYR A 133 15.13 -3.05 21.92
C TYR A 133 14.22 -3.29 20.72
N SER A 134 13.00 -2.77 20.77
CA SER A 134 12.04 -2.84 19.66
C SER A 134 11.57 -1.43 19.33
N GLY A 135 11.54 -1.10 18.05
CA GLY A 135 11.02 0.15 17.54
C GLY A 135 10.19 -0.06 16.28
N SER A 136 9.31 0.89 16.01
CA SER A 136 8.53 0.93 14.77
C SER A 136 8.43 2.37 14.31
N LYS A 137 8.66 2.62 13.02
CA LYS A 137 8.42 3.92 12.39
C LYS A 137 7.41 3.75 11.27
N GLU A 138 6.35 4.55 11.29
CA GLU A 138 5.43 4.64 10.16
C GLU A 138 6.13 5.28 8.97
N VAL A 139 5.94 4.69 7.79
CA VAL A 139 6.58 5.10 6.55
C VAL A 139 5.57 5.11 5.42
N LEU A 140 5.68 6.11 4.55
CA LEU A 140 4.90 6.22 3.33
C LEU A 140 5.88 6.60 2.23
N PHE A 141 6.27 5.62 1.43
CA PHE A 141 7.18 5.83 0.31
C PHE A 141 6.41 5.93 -1.00
N SER A 142 6.93 6.76 -1.90
CA SER A 142 6.46 6.88 -3.27
C SER A 142 7.66 7.02 -4.21
N SER A 143 7.49 6.62 -5.47
CA SER A 143 8.51 6.70 -6.51
C SER A 143 8.89 8.13 -6.92
N ILE A 144 8.07 9.12 -6.55
CA ILE A 144 8.25 10.53 -6.95
C ILE A 144 8.71 11.41 -5.78
N THR A 145 8.51 10.97 -4.54
CA THR A 145 8.84 11.76 -3.37
C THR A 145 10.29 11.59 -2.95
N ASP A 146 10.89 12.67 -2.46
CA ASP A 146 12.20 12.63 -1.80
C ASP A 146 12.09 11.93 -0.45
N ASN A 147 12.11 10.60 -0.50
CA ASN A 147 12.05 9.74 0.66
C ASN A 147 13.36 9.87 1.44
N HIS A 148 13.26 10.20 2.72
CA HIS A 148 14.42 10.30 3.59
C HIS A 148 14.01 9.93 5.02
N PHE A 149 14.84 9.13 5.67
CA PHE A 149 14.76 8.98 7.11
C PHE A 149 16.12 8.59 7.68
N ALA A 150 16.34 9.00 8.92
CA ALA A 150 17.38 8.50 9.79
C ALA A 150 16.75 8.22 11.15
N ILE A 151 16.94 7.00 11.67
CA ILE A 151 16.47 6.59 12.99
C ILE A 151 17.72 6.35 13.86
N PRO A 152 18.07 7.29 14.75
CA PRO A 152 19.11 7.05 15.73
C PRO A 152 18.57 6.16 16.84
N VAL A 153 19.29 5.08 17.14
CA VAL A 153 18.98 4.14 18.22
C VAL A 153 20.22 4.04 19.11
N ASN A 154 20.03 4.23 20.42
CA ASN A 154 21.09 3.99 21.40
C ASN A 154 20.78 2.70 22.14
N PHE A 155 21.61 1.68 21.93
CA PHE A 155 21.46 0.37 22.58
C PHE A 155 22.75 0.03 23.30
N GLN A 156 22.70 -0.07 24.63
CA GLN A 156 23.86 -0.38 25.48
C GLN A 156 25.13 0.44 25.16
N ASN A 157 24.99 1.76 25.05
CA ASN A 157 26.05 2.70 24.65
C ASN A 157 26.60 2.52 23.23
N GLN A 158 26.04 1.62 22.41
CA GLN A 158 26.30 1.56 20.99
C GLN A 158 25.30 2.45 20.25
N LYS A 159 25.83 3.43 19.51
CA LYS A 159 25.05 4.25 18.60
C LYS A 159 24.83 3.47 17.31
N ILE A 160 23.56 3.16 17.06
CA ILE A 160 23.06 2.48 15.87
C ILE A 160 22.26 3.50 15.07
N GLN A 161 22.42 3.52 13.75
CA GLN A 161 21.67 4.41 12.87
C GLN A 161 21.09 3.60 11.72
N ILE A 162 19.78 3.70 11.53
CA ILE A 162 19.07 3.08 10.41
C ILE A 162 18.69 4.20 9.43
N GLU A 163 19.23 4.16 8.22
CA GLU A 163 19.04 5.19 7.20
C GLU A 163 18.36 4.63 5.94
N TYR A 164 17.59 5.49 5.30
CA TYR A 164 17.07 5.24 3.95
C TYR A 164 18.20 5.25 2.92
N ILE A 165 18.18 4.31 1.97
CA ILE A 165 19.00 4.37 0.75
C ILE A 165 18.11 4.55 -0.47
N ASP A 166 17.17 3.63 -0.68
CA ASP A 166 16.38 3.56 -1.91
C ASP A 166 15.06 2.82 -1.69
N PHE A 167 14.07 3.15 -2.50
CA PHE A 167 12.75 2.51 -2.50
C PHE A 167 12.31 2.25 -3.93
N ILE A 168 12.05 0.97 -4.22
CA ILE A 168 11.71 0.49 -5.55
C ILE A 168 10.42 -0.29 -5.43
N HIS A 169 9.34 0.25 -5.98
CA HIS A 169 8.08 -0.49 -6.09
C HIS A 169 8.14 -1.47 -7.26
N ASP A 170 7.44 -2.59 -7.16
CA ASP A 170 7.39 -3.62 -8.21
C ASP A 170 8.78 -3.97 -8.79
N PRO A 171 9.78 -4.34 -7.96
CA PRO A 171 11.17 -4.44 -8.37
C PRO A 171 11.37 -5.58 -9.36
N ILE A 172 11.71 -5.24 -10.60
CA ILE A 172 12.17 -6.15 -11.63
C ILE A 172 13.69 -6.07 -11.76
N ASP A 173 14.29 -7.17 -12.18
CA ASP A 173 15.71 -7.20 -12.50
C ASP A 173 15.96 -6.48 -13.84
N GLU A 174 16.83 -5.47 -13.81
CA GLU A 174 17.36 -4.77 -14.97
C GLU A 174 18.85 -5.10 -15.09
N VAL A 175 19.27 -5.47 -16.29
CA VAL A 175 20.68 -5.74 -16.58
C VAL A 175 21.36 -4.44 -16.97
N VAL A 176 22.32 -4.00 -16.16
CA VAL A 176 23.15 -2.83 -16.45
C VAL A 176 24.49 -3.29 -17.00
N GLY A 177 24.77 -2.97 -18.27
CA GLY A 177 25.99 -3.37 -18.97
C GLY A 177 27.23 -2.55 -18.64
N TYR A 178 28.38 -3.04 -19.12
CA TYR A 178 29.68 -2.35 -19.14
C TYR A 178 30.20 -1.87 -17.78
N GLN A 179 30.04 -2.70 -16.75
CA GLN A 179 30.58 -2.46 -15.41
C GLN A 179 31.96 -3.12 -15.25
N SER A 180 32.91 -2.42 -14.63
CA SER A 180 34.28 -2.93 -14.40
C SER A 180 34.34 -4.20 -13.55
N ASN A 181 33.35 -4.41 -12.67
CA ASN A 181 33.17 -5.62 -11.85
C ASN A 181 31.96 -6.47 -12.30
N GLY A 182 31.56 -6.37 -13.57
CA GLY A 182 30.36 -7.02 -14.07
C GLY A 182 30.52 -8.54 -14.25
N ASN A 183 29.44 -9.28 -13.98
CA ASN A 183 29.37 -10.71 -14.20
C ASN A 183 28.83 -11.04 -15.60
N SER A 184 28.98 -12.31 -15.99
CA SER A 184 28.32 -12.89 -17.16
C SER A 184 26.92 -13.37 -16.73
N ILE A 185 25.88 -12.91 -17.43
CA ILE A 185 24.47 -13.12 -17.06
C ILE A 185 23.71 -13.69 -18.26
N ILE A 186 22.88 -14.70 -18.04
CA ILE A 186 21.97 -15.25 -19.04
C ILE A 186 20.53 -14.81 -18.72
N GLU A 187 19.80 -14.37 -19.76
CA GLU A 187 18.37 -14.07 -19.70
C GLU A 187 17.56 -15.22 -20.30
N LEU A 188 16.75 -15.85 -19.47
CA LEU A 188 15.81 -16.91 -19.84
C LEU A 188 14.39 -16.36 -19.78
N ILE A 189 13.54 -16.67 -20.76
CA ILE A 189 12.12 -16.35 -20.70
C ILE A 189 11.35 -17.60 -20.31
N VAL A 190 10.51 -17.48 -19.28
CA VAL A 190 9.61 -18.54 -18.80
C VAL A 190 8.18 -18.02 -18.72
N PRO A 191 7.15 -18.88 -18.80
CA PRO A 191 5.77 -18.48 -18.54
C PRO A 191 5.64 -17.87 -17.14
N SER A 192 4.78 -16.87 -16.91
CA SER A 192 4.48 -16.39 -15.55
C SER A 192 3.32 -17.19 -14.93
N SER A 193 3.30 -17.33 -13.60
CA SER A 193 2.17 -17.94 -12.87
C SER A 193 0.88 -17.13 -13.00
N SER A 194 0.98 -15.82 -13.21
CA SER A 194 -0.12 -14.88 -13.43
C SER A 194 -0.57 -14.77 -14.90
N GLY A 195 -0.06 -15.64 -15.79
CA GLY A 195 -0.23 -15.54 -17.24
C GLY A 195 0.82 -14.62 -17.91
N GLY A 196 1.13 -14.90 -19.18
CA GLY A 196 2.15 -14.19 -19.96
C GLY A 196 3.56 -14.80 -19.83
N MET A 197 4.58 -14.05 -20.28
CA MET A 197 5.99 -14.46 -20.26
C MET A 197 6.81 -13.51 -19.37
N LYS A 198 7.75 -14.04 -18.59
CA LYS A 198 8.63 -13.31 -17.68
C LYS A 198 10.10 -13.61 -17.98
N SER A 199 10.96 -12.60 -17.89
CA SER A 199 12.42 -12.78 -17.93
C SER A 199 12.96 -13.18 -16.56
N GLU A 200 13.78 -14.21 -16.53
CA GLU A 200 14.55 -14.70 -15.39
C GLU A 200 16.05 -14.58 -15.71
N TYR A 201 16.82 -14.03 -14.78
CA TYR A 201 18.25 -13.81 -14.95
C TYR A 201 19.07 -14.77 -14.09
N LEU A 202 20.13 -15.33 -14.68
CA LEU A 202 21.03 -16.28 -14.03
C LEU A 202 22.49 -15.81 -14.17
N LEU A 203 23.18 -15.65 -13.04
CA LEU A 203 24.58 -15.24 -13.02
C LEU A 203 25.50 -16.45 -13.22
N ARG A 204 26.66 -16.22 -13.84
CA ARG A 204 27.71 -17.24 -14.00
C ARG A 204 28.17 -17.77 -12.64
N LYS A 205 28.38 -19.08 -12.55
CA LYS A 205 28.71 -19.85 -11.34
C LYS A 205 27.62 -19.85 -10.27
N THR A 206 26.37 -19.54 -10.63
CA THR A 206 25.21 -19.63 -9.73
C THR A 206 24.16 -20.58 -10.29
N ASN A 207 23.29 -21.05 -9.40
CA ASN A 207 22.10 -21.80 -9.76
C ASN A 207 20.85 -21.08 -9.23
N LYS A 208 19.72 -21.36 -9.85
CA LYS A 208 18.41 -20.82 -9.49
C LYS A 208 17.34 -21.84 -9.80
N ASP A 209 16.40 -22.00 -8.88
CA ASP A 209 15.16 -22.74 -9.16
C ASP A 209 14.21 -21.83 -9.96
N ILE A 210 13.77 -22.31 -11.12
CA ILE A 210 12.80 -21.64 -11.98
C ILE A 210 11.62 -22.58 -12.19
N GLN A 211 10.54 -22.38 -11.45
CA GLN A 211 9.29 -23.17 -11.55
C GLN A 211 9.48 -24.66 -11.25
N GLY A 212 10.32 -24.99 -10.25
CA GLY A 212 10.66 -26.36 -9.91
C GLY A 212 11.68 -26.99 -10.85
N LEU A 213 12.28 -26.20 -11.76
CA LEU A 213 13.41 -26.61 -12.58
C LEU A 213 14.70 -26.02 -11.99
N ALA A 214 15.61 -26.86 -11.52
CA ALA A 214 16.92 -26.39 -11.06
C ALA A 214 17.80 -26.03 -12.26
N VAL A 215 18.05 -24.72 -12.45
CA VAL A 215 18.86 -24.20 -13.56
C VAL A 215 20.21 -23.70 -13.06
N GLY A 216 21.30 -24.12 -13.70
CA GLY A 216 22.67 -23.66 -13.40
C GLY A 216 23.34 -23.00 -14.58
N PHE A 217 24.25 -22.05 -14.31
CA PHE A 217 25.13 -21.50 -15.34
C PHE A 217 26.60 -21.63 -14.94
N ASP A 218 27.38 -22.44 -15.66
CA ASP A 218 28.78 -22.77 -15.38
C ASP A 218 28.98 -23.31 -13.94
N VAL A 219 28.04 -24.15 -13.49
CA VAL A 219 28.08 -24.78 -12.16
C VAL A 219 28.41 -26.26 -12.30
N LYS A 220 29.30 -26.75 -11.43
CA LYS A 220 29.63 -28.18 -11.31
C LYS A 220 28.68 -28.88 -10.34
N LEU A 221 27.39 -28.82 -10.62
CA LEU A 221 26.34 -29.50 -9.86
C LEU A 221 25.44 -30.26 -10.85
N ASP A 222 24.91 -31.39 -10.42
CA ASP A 222 23.90 -32.15 -11.16
C ASP A 222 22.54 -31.45 -10.98
N LEU A 223 22.16 -30.66 -11.98
CA LEU A 223 20.95 -29.84 -12.00
C LEU A 223 20.06 -30.26 -13.19
N ASP A 224 18.77 -29.95 -13.13
CA ASP A 224 17.80 -30.32 -14.18
C ASP A 224 18.09 -29.64 -15.53
N PHE A 225 18.72 -28.47 -15.49
CA PHE A 225 19.14 -27.74 -16.68
C PHE A 225 20.45 -27.00 -16.42
N ASN A 226 21.58 -27.60 -16.80
CA ASN A 226 22.89 -27.01 -16.60
C ASN A 226 23.41 -26.38 -17.90
N ILE A 227 23.49 -25.06 -17.94
CA ILE A 227 24.01 -24.29 -19.06
C ILE A 227 25.49 -24.02 -18.81
N PHE A 228 26.32 -24.19 -19.84
CA PHE A 228 27.73 -23.83 -19.76
C PHE A 228 28.23 -23.21 -21.05
N GLN A 229 29.22 -22.35 -20.93
CA GLN A 229 29.85 -21.69 -22.07
C GLN A 229 31.14 -22.41 -22.44
N LYS A 230 31.25 -22.82 -23.72
CA LYS A 230 32.48 -23.34 -24.29
C LYS A 230 32.84 -22.52 -25.53
N ASP A 231 34.00 -21.88 -25.49
CA ASP A 231 34.44 -20.91 -26.49
C ASP A 231 33.42 -19.76 -26.65
N SER A 232 32.78 -19.65 -27.82
CA SER A 232 31.76 -18.63 -28.13
C SER A 232 30.34 -19.19 -28.16
N LEU A 233 30.14 -20.48 -27.89
CA LEU A 233 28.84 -21.14 -27.94
C LEU A 233 28.36 -21.56 -26.55
N PHE A 234 27.04 -21.48 -26.35
CA PHE A 234 26.38 -21.97 -25.16
C PHE A 234 25.91 -23.40 -25.40
N TYR A 235 26.16 -24.25 -24.42
CA TYR A 235 25.70 -25.62 -24.39
C TYR A 235 24.87 -25.85 -23.13
N PHE A 236 24.06 -26.90 -23.15
CA PHE A 236 23.37 -27.37 -21.97
C PHE A 236 23.34 -28.88 -21.88
N ILE A 237 23.20 -29.38 -20.65
CA ILE A 237 22.92 -30.78 -20.32
C ILE A 237 21.65 -30.80 -19.45
N SER A 238 20.79 -31.78 -19.67
CA SER A 238 19.63 -32.07 -18.83
C SER A 238 19.51 -33.57 -18.60
N PRO A 239 19.14 -34.04 -17.40
CA PRO A 239 18.87 -35.45 -17.12
C PRO A 239 17.55 -35.95 -17.71
N TYR A 240 16.71 -35.05 -18.26
CA TYR A 240 15.45 -35.38 -18.92
C TYR A 240 15.58 -35.26 -20.44
N ASP A 241 14.68 -35.92 -21.15
CA ASP A 241 14.52 -35.65 -22.58
C ASP A 241 13.98 -34.23 -22.76
N VAL A 242 14.55 -33.49 -23.72
CA VAL A 242 14.20 -32.09 -23.96
C VAL A 242 13.55 -31.95 -25.31
N GLU A 243 12.30 -31.46 -25.33
CA GLU A 243 11.66 -31.08 -26.58
C GLU A 243 12.05 -29.65 -26.92
N TYR A 244 12.28 -29.37 -28.20
CA TYR A 244 12.52 -28.00 -28.64
C TYR A 244 11.58 -27.60 -29.77
N MET A 245 11.25 -26.32 -29.82
CA MET A 245 10.58 -25.67 -30.94
C MET A 245 11.32 -24.37 -31.28
N LYS A 246 11.88 -24.29 -32.49
CA LYS A 246 12.49 -23.05 -32.98
C LYS A 246 11.40 -22.05 -33.34
N MET A 247 11.46 -20.84 -32.78
CA MET A 247 10.39 -19.84 -33.02
C MET A 247 10.42 -19.26 -34.44
N SER A 248 11.55 -19.35 -35.15
CA SER A 248 11.72 -18.79 -36.50
C SER A 248 10.95 -19.55 -37.57
N ASP A 249 10.93 -20.89 -37.48
CA ASP A 249 10.35 -21.78 -38.49
C ASP A 249 9.37 -22.80 -37.90
N GLN A 250 9.11 -22.73 -36.59
CA GLN A 250 8.28 -23.67 -35.82
C GLN A 250 8.74 -25.13 -35.93
N SER A 251 9.99 -25.38 -36.35
CA SER A 251 10.53 -26.73 -36.40
C SER A 251 10.65 -27.30 -34.99
N MET A 252 10.14 -28.51 -34.82
CA MET A 252 10.13 -29.23 -33.56
C MET A 252 11.08 -30.42 -33.60
N GLY A 253 11.60 -30.80 -32.45
CA GLY A 253 12.40 -32.00 -32.30
C GLY A 253 12.57 -32.39 -30.84
N LYS A 254 13.22 -33.54 -30.64
CA LYS A 254 13.50 -34.09 -29.32
C LYS A 254 14.99 -34.33 -29.17
N LEU A 255 15.54 -33.89 -28.05
CA LEU A 255 16.93 -34.02 -27.66
C LEU A 255 17.03 -35.07 -26.55
N ILE A 256 18.02 -35.94 -26.67
CA ILE A 256 18.21 -37.08 -25.76
C ILE A 256 18.78 -36.59 -24.43
N LYS A 257 18.28 -37.10 -23.31
CA LYS A 257 18.83 -36.83 -21.97
C LYS A 257 20.33 -37.12 -21.84
N ASN A 258 21.00 -36.44 -20.89
CA ASN A 258 22.41 -36.62 -20.53
C ASN A 258 23.41 -36.47 -21.68
N THR A 259 23.06 -35.70 -22.71
CA THR A 259 23.97 -35.40 -23.83
C THR A 259 24.13 -33.89 -23.99
N ASN A 260 25.26 -33.46 -24.57
CA ASN A 260 25.58 -32.05 -24.75
C ASN A 260 24.82 -31.49 -25.96
N HIS A 261 23.96 -30.51 -25.72
CA HIS A 261 23.19 -29.85 -26.77
C HIS A 261 23.57 -28.37 -26.88
N ILE A 262 23.51 -27.82 -28.10
CA ILE A 262 23.73 -26.39 -28.33
C ILE A 262 22.49 -25.61 -27.88
N LEU A 263 22.69 -24.58 -27.06
CA LEU A 263 21.66 -23.65 -26.62
C LEU A 263 21.49 -22.54 -27.67
N ASN A 264 20.42 -22.63 -28.45
CA ASN A 264 20.10 -21.67 -29.50
C ASN A 264 19.19 -20.55 -28.97
N HIS A 265 19.43 -19.33 -29.44
CA HIS A 265 18.52 -18.20 -29.20
C HIS A 265 17.14 -18.46 -29.83
N LYS A 266 16.10 -17.85 -29.25
CA LYS A 266 14.72 -17.90 -29.79
C LYS A 266 14.21 -19.33 -30.03
N THR A 267 14.68 -20.27 -29.22
CA THR A 267 14.23 -21.65 -29.24
C THR A 267 13.56 -21.94 -27.90
N LEU A 268 12.32 -22.45 -27.97
CA LEU A 268 11.56 -22.89 -26.80
C LEU A 268 12.01 -24.30 -26.46
N TYR A 269 12.56 -24.49 -25.27
CA TYR A 269 12.91 -25.79 -24.71
C TYR A 269 11.87 -26.18 -23.67
N THR A 270 11.33 -27.39 -23.78
CA THR A 270 10.41 -27.98 -22.79
C THR A 270 11.13 -29.10 -22.06
N ILE A 271 11.34 -28.92 -20.75
CA ILE A 271 12.10 -29.83 -19.89
C ILE A 271 11.20 -30.21 -18.71
N SER A 272 10.84 -31.50 -18.59
CA SER A 272 9.94 -31.99 -17.53
C SER A 272 8.62 -31.18 -17.43
N GLY A 273 8.08 -30.75 -18.58
CA GLY A 273 6.86 -29.92 -18.65
C GLY A 273 7.09 -28.41 -18.52
N ASN A 274 8.26 -27.97 -18.07
CA ASN A 274 8.62 -26.57 -17.92
C ASN A 274 9.15 -25.97 -19.22
N LYS A 275 8.66 -24.80 -19.59
CA LYS A 275 8.99 -24.10 -20.85
C LYS A 275 10.00 -22.99 -20.60
N VAL A 276 11.13 -23.01 -21.31
CA VAL A 276 12.23 -22.05 -21.15
C VAL A 276 12.75 -21.61 -22.53
N VAL A 277 13.00 -20.31 -22.70
CA VAL A 277 13.59 -19.74 -23.91
C VAL A 277 14.88 -19.01 -23.57
N PHE A 278 16.00 -19.37 -24.22
CA PHE A 278 17.21 -18.57 -24.13
C PHE A 278 17.08 -17.32 -25.03
N LYS A 279 17.07 -16.14 -24.40
CA LYS A 279 16.86 -14.87 -25.11
C LYS A 279 18.17 -14.17 -25.37
N ASN A 280 18.88 -13.78 -24.32
CA ASN A 280 20.08 -12.96 -24.40
C ASN A 280 21.16 -13.43 -23.42
N HIS A 281 22.38 -13.02 -23.71
CA HIS A 281 23.55 -13.15 -22.84
C HIS A 281 24.21 -11.79 -22.71
N PHE A 282 24.57 -11.43 -21.47
CA PHE A 282 25.16 -10.15 -21.14
C PHE A 282 26.52 -10.38 -20.48
N THR A 283 27.56 -9.75 -21.01
CA THR A 283 28.91 -9.75 -20.42
C THR A 283 29.16 -8.47 -19.64
N ASN A 284 30.04 -8.53 -18.64
CA ASN A 284 30.42 -7.38 -17.81
C ASN A 284 29.20 -6.58 -17.31
N SER A 285 28.17 -7.29 -16.84
CA SER A 285 26.89 -6.71 -16.47
C SER A 285 26.54 -6.98 -15.01
N VAL A 286 25.76 -6.10 -14.40
CA VAL A 286 25.29 -6.23 -13.02
C VAL A 286 23.76 -6.15 -13.02
N LEU A 287 23.11 -7.03 -12.25
CA LEU A 287 21.68 -6.92 -12.01
C LEU A 287 21.41 -5.79 -11.02
N ARG A 288 20.57 -4.84 -11.41
CA ARG A 288 19.99 -3.84 -10.52
C ARG A 288 18.49 -4.03 -10.48
N LYS A 289 17.88 -3.69 -9.34
CA LYS A 289 16.41 -3.64 -9.24
C LYS A 289 15.94 -2.29 -9.77
N LYS A 290 14.83 -2.30 -10.51
CA LYS A 290 14.14 -1.10 -10.99
C LYS A 290 12.63 -1.34 -10.96
N SER A 291 11.85 -0.26 -10.84
CA SER A 291 10.40 -0.37 -10.88
C SER A 291 9.89 -0.83 -12.23
N SER A 292 8.94 -1.77 -12.24
CA SER A 292 8.34 -2.28 -13.48
C SER A 292 7.53 -1.23 -14.24
N ASN A 293 6.81 -0.37 -13.51
CA ASN A 293 5.95 0.69 -14.03
C ASN A 293 6.14 1.96 -13.21
N LEU A 294 5.45 3.06 -13.57
CA LEU A 294 5.37 4.27 -12.74
C LEU A 294 4.31 4.14 -11.63
N LYS A 295 3.22 3.44 -11.92
CA LYS A 295 2.11 3.17 -10.99
C LYS A 295 2.39 1.87 -10.24
N ASN A 296 2.29 1.93 -8.92
CA ASN A 296 2.47 0.77 -8.04
C ASN A 296 1.31 -0.23 -8.19
N ASP A 297 1.64 -1.50 -8.39
CA ASP A 297 0.72 -2.63 -8.33
C ASP A 297 0.68 -3.21 -6.90
N GLN A 298 -0.42 -2.97 -6.19
CA GLN A 298 -0.56 -3.34 -4.78
C GLN A 298 -0.45 -4.86 -4.51
N SER A 299 -0.58 -5.69 -5.54
CA SER A 299 -0.44 -7.15 -5.43
C SER A 299 1.01 -7.63 -5.38
N LYS A 300 1.96 -6.79 -5.80
CA LYS A 300 3.39 -7.11 -5.85
C LYS A 300 4.13 -6.60 -4.62
N LEU A 301 5.31 -7.15 -4.39
CA LEU A 301 6.20 -6.73 -3.31
C LEU A 301 6.93 -5.45 -3.73
N ASP A 302 7.05 -4.52 -2.81
CA ASP A 302 7.97 -3.38 -2.90
C ASP A 302 9.30 -3.76 -2.23
N LEU A 303 10.39 -3.12 -2.66
CA LEU A 303 11.72 -3.24 -2.09
C LEU A 303 12.14 -1.93 -1.41
N LEU A 304 12.40 -2.00 -0.11
CA LEU A 304 13.05 -0.93 0.64
C LEU A 304 14.49 -1.31 0.96
N ARG A 305 15.44 -0.50 0.52
CA ARG A 305 16.86 -0.65 0.86
C ARG A 305 17.23 0.30 1.99
N ILE A 306 17.75 -0.27 3.08
CA ILE A 306 18.20 0.48 4.25
C ILE A 306 19.67 0.27 4.52
N LYS A 307 20.30 1.27 5.14
CA LYS A 307 21.65 1.17 5.68
C LYS A 307 21.57 1.08 7.20
N VAL A 308 22.21 0.08 7.78
CA VAL A 308 22.36 -0.06 9.22
C VAL A 308 23.81 0.19 9.59
N SER A 309 24.04 1.27 10.33
CA SER A 309 25.36 1.69 10.78
C SER A 309 25.53 1.41 12.27
N VAL A 310 26.57 0.65 12.65
CA VAL A 310 26.93 0.37 14.04
C VAL A 310 28.39 0.75 14.25
N MET A 311 28.66 1.71 15.15
CA MET A 311 30.03 2.16 15.48
C MET A 311 30.92 2.46 14.24
N LYS A 312 30.35 3.14 13.22
CA LYS A 312 30.98 3.51 11.93
C LYS A 312 31.20 2.37 10.92
N LYS A 313 30.67 1.17 11.16
CA LYS A 313 30.57 0.14 10.13
C LYS A 313 29.15 0.12 9.58
N ASP A 314 29.05 0.05 8.26
CA ASP A 314 27.77 0.10 7.55
C ASP A 314 27.49 -1.27 6.93
N THR A 315 26.24 -1.70 7.02
CA THR A 315 25.70 -2.83 6.25
C THR A 315 24.42 -2.40 5.54
N VAL A 316 24.17 -2.94 4.36
CA VAL A 316 22.97 -2.65 3.57
C VAL A 316 22.04 -3.86 3.62
N VAL A 317 20.75 -3.60 3.85
CA VAL A 317 19.73 -4.63 3.96
C VAL A 317 18.59 -4.30 3.01
N ASP A 318 18.21 -5.29 2.21
CA ASP A 318 17.10 -5.24 1.28
C ASP A 318 15.87 -5.86 1.96
N LEU A 319 14.80 -5.08 2.11
CA LEU A 319 13.56 -5.48 2.79
C LEU A 319 12.42 -5.52 1.78
N TYR A 320 11.76 -6.68 1.66
CA TYR A 320 10.59 -6.83 0.81
C TYR A 320 9.30 -6.73 1.62
N GLY A 321 8.32 -6.00 1.09
CA GLY A 321 7.02 -5.84 1.74
C GLY A 321 5.94 -5.42 0.76
N SER A 322 4.70 -5.84 0.98
CA SER A 322 3.54 -5.37 0.22
C SER A 322 2.44 -4.91 1.17
N LYS A 323 1.42 -4.24 0.62
CA LYS A 323 0.25 -3.85 1.38
C LYS A 323 -0.65 -5.04 1.66
N GLY A 324 -1.24 -5.08 2.86
CA GLY A 324 -2.22 -6.10 3.23
C GLY A 324 -1.66 -7.51 3.47
N VAL A 325 -0.39 -7.77 3.14
CA VAL A 325 0.30 -9.03 3.39
C VAL A 325 1.34 -8.83 4.49
N LEU A 326 1.49 -9.83 5.36
CA LEU A 326 2.51 -9.80 6.40
C LEU A 326 3.90 -9.86 5.79
N SER A 327 4.73 -8.87 6.09
CA SER A 327 6.11 -8.84 5.62
C SER A 327 6.99 -9.88 6.30
N SER A 328 7.88 -10.48 5.51
CA SER A 328 8.96 -11.31 6.05
C SER A 328 9.94 -10.45 6.85
N LYS A 329 10.45 -11.03 7.94
CA LYS A 329 11.50 -10.41 8.75
C LYS A 329 12.85 -10.87 8.25
N GLU A 330 13.72 -9.91 7.96
CA GLU A 330 15.12 -10.17 7.69
C GLU A 330 15.89 -10.26 9.01
N TYR A 331 16.51 -11.41 9.22
CA TYR A 331 17.32 -11.69 10.40
C TYR A 331 18.80 -11.69 10.00
N PHE A 332 19.60 -10.88 10.66
CA PHE A 332 21.04 -10.87 10.43
C PHE A 332 21.79 -10.52 11.71
N GLN A 333 23.01 -11.03 11.81
CA GLN A 333 23.94 -10.67 12.87
C GLN A 333 24.94 -9.66 12.34
N PHE A 334 25.11 -8.55 13.05
CA PHE A 334 26.07 -7.51 12.68
C PHE A 334 26.70 -6.92 13.94
N ASN A 335 28.04 -6.93 13.99
CA ASN A 335 28.81 -6.37 15.10
C ASN A 335 28.39 -6.90 16.50
N ASN A 336 28.19 -8.22 16.60
CA ASN A 336 27.70 -8.94 17.80
C ASN A 336 26.29 -8.58 18.27
N LEU A 337 25.51 -7.89 17.45
CA LEU A 337 24.08 -7.66 17.67
C LEU A 337 23.27 -8.45 16.66
N PHE A 338 22.11 -8.94 17.10
CA PHE A 338 21.13 -9.59 16.25
C PHE A 338 20.04 -8.58 15.90
N PHE A 339 19.77 -8.48 14.61
CA PHE A 339 18.76 -7.59 14.05
C PHE A 339 17.64 -8.43 13.46
N SER A 340 16.40 -7.98 13.68
CA SER A 340 15.20 -8.44 13.02
C SER A 340 14.50 -7.21 12.47
N ILE A 341 14.56 -6.99 11.16
CA ILE A 341 13.98 -5.82 10.52
C ILE A 341 12.95 -6.27 9.47
N SER A 342 11.82 -5.59 9.41
CA SER A 342 10.79 -5.81 8.39
C SER A 342 10.20 -4.50 7.92
N TYR A 343 9.85 -4.45 6.64
CA TYR A 343 9.14 -3.33 6.03
C TYR A 343 7.76 -3.79 5.57
N GLY A 344 6.70 -3.19 6.09
CA GLY A 344 5.34 -3.38 5.62
C GLY A 344 4.32 -3.26 6.75
N PRO A 345 3.10 -3.81 6.61
CA PRO A 345 2.02 -3.49 7.52
C PRO A 345 2.19 -4.18 8.88
N LYS A 346 1.63 -3.54 9.89
CA LYS A 346 1.64 -3.99 11.28
C LYS A 346 0.39 -4.78 11.61
N ILE A 347 0.53 -5.81 12.44
CA ILE A 347 -0.59 -6.58 12.97
C ILE A 347 -1.13 -5.91 14.24
N TYR A 348 -2.45 -5.73 14.29
CA TYR A 348 -3.18 -5.37 15.50
C TYR A 348 -4.09 -6.52 15.94
N SER A 349 -3.99 -6.90 17.21
CA SER A 349 -4.89 -7.88 17.82
C SER A 349 -6.14 -7.20 18.37
N LEU A 350 -7.27 -7.86 18.20
CA LEU A 350 -8.56 -7.46 18.74
C LEU A 350 -8.81 -8.15 20.08
N PRO A 351 -9.59 -7.53 20.98
CA PRO A 351 -9.98 -8.15 22.24
C PRO A 351 -11.12 -9.17 22.10
N PHE A 352 -11.59 -9.45 20.87
CA PHE A 352 -12.63 -10.41 20.52
C PHE A 352 -12.28 -11.07 19.18
N ALA A 353 -13.00 -12.12 18.85
CA ALA A 353 -12.84 -12.89 17.63
C ALA A 353 -14.04 -12.73 16.70
N ILE A 354 -13.80 -12.85 15.39
CA ILE A 354 -14.85 -12.91 14.36
C ILE A 354 -14.70 -14.23 13.63
N PHE A 355 -15.76 -15.03 13.61
CA PHE A 355 -15.86 -16.27 12.84
C PHE A 355 -16.69 -16.01 11.59
N LEU A 356 -16.20 -16.41 10.42
CA LEU A 356 -16.95 -16.31 9.17
C LEU A 356 -17.76 -17.60 8.97
N LYS A 357 -19.09 -17.49 9.04
CA LYS A 357 -20.00 -18.63 8.81
C LYS A 357 -20.17 -18.91 7.33
N ASP A 358 -20.46 -17.87 6.57
CA ASP A 358 -20.84 -17.96 5.16
C ASP A 358 -20.55 -16.64 4.46
N PHE A 359 -19.93 -16.70 3.29
CA PHE A 359 -19.72 -15.57 2.39
C PHE A 359 -20.66 -15.72 1.19
N GLN A 360 -21.41 -14.66 0.92
CA GLN A 360 -22.43 -14.63 -0.13
C GLN A 360 -22.01 -13.64 -1.19
N LEU A 361 -21.98 -14.08 -2.45
CA LEU A 361 -21.69 -13.27 -3.62
C LEU A 361 -22.87 -13.35 -4.61
N ASP A 362 -23.60 -12.26 -4.74
CA ASP A 362 -24.60 -12.12 -5.79
C ASP A 362 -23.92 -11.60 -7.06
N ARG A 363 -24.39 -12.07 -8.23
CA ARG A 363 -23.89 -11.65 -9.55
C ARG A 363 -25.01 -11.03 -10.38
N TYR A 364 -24.65 -10.21 -11.36
CA TYR A 364 -25.63 -9.69 -12.32
C TYR A 364 -26.14 -10.83 -13.22
N PRO A 365 -27.45 -10.88 -13.53
CA PRO A 365 -27.98 -11.87 -14.45
C PRO A 365 -27.26 -11.82 -15.81
N GLY A 366 -26.67 -12.95 -16.22
CA GLY A 366 -25.94 -13.06 -17.50
C GLY A 366 -24.51 -12.52 -17.50
N SER A 367 -23.93 -12.23 -16.33
CA SER A 367 -22.52 -11.82 -16.20
C SER A 367 -21.88 -12.41 -14.94
N ASP A 368 -20.58 -12.70 -15.01
CA ASP A 368 -19.76 -13.02 -13.83
C ASP A 368 -19.37 -11.76 -13.04
N SER A 369 -20.04 -10.63 -13.24
CA SER A 369 -19.76 -9.41 -12.47
C SER A 369 -20.49 -9.46 -11.11
N PRO A 370 -19.79 -9.23 -9.98
CA PRO A 370 -20.42 -9.21 -8.67
C PRO A 370 -21.38 -8.02 -8.56
N SER A 371 -22.60 -8.26 -8.07
CA SER A 371 -23.63 -7.25 -7.82
C SER A 371 -23.71 -6.88 -6.35
N SER A 372 -23.50 -7.84 -5.45
CA SER A 372 -23.58 -7.67 -4.01
C SER A 372 -22.72 -8.71 -3.33
N PHE A 373 -22.10 -8.36 -2.20
CA PHE A 373 -21.40 -9.32 -1.37
C PHE A 373 -21.69 -9.06 0.11
N ALA A 374 -21.89 -10.15 0.85
CA ALA A 374 -22.25 -10.14 2.25
C ALA A 374 -21.50 -11.24 3.01
N SER A 375 -21.23 -10.98 4.29
CA SER A 375 -20.60 -11.95 5.18
C SER A 375 -21.50 -12.18 6.38
N GLU A 376 -21.92 -13.42 6.58
CA GLU A 376 -22.55 -13.88 7.81
C GLU A 376 -21.45 -14.22 8.81
N ILE A 377 -21.36 -13.44 9.87
CA ILE A 377 -20.31 -13.57 10.88
C ILE A 377 -20.90 -13.87 12.25
N GLU A 378 -20.09 -14.49 13.08
CA GLU A 378 -20.34 -14.64 14.51
C GLU A 378 -19.24 -13.94 15.29
N VAL A 379 -19.65 -12.99 16.14
CA VAL A 379 -18.73 -12.26 17.02
C VAL A 379 -18.63 -13.03 18.32
N LEU A 380 -17.40 -13.37 18.71
CA LEU A 380 -17.08 -14.18 19.87
C LEU A 380 -16.26 -13.34 20.86
N ASP A 381 -16.87 -12.97 21.98
CA ASP A 381 -16.26 -12.18 23.05
C ASP A 381 -16.51 -12.83 24.42
N GLY A 382 -15.77 -13.91 24.70
CA GLY A 382 -15.99 -14.73 25.90
C GLY A 382 -17.40 -15.33 25.89
N ASP A 383 -18.21 -14.96 26.88
CA ASP A 383 -19.60 -15.42 27.03
C ASP A 383 -20.58 -14.72 26.07
N ASN A 384 -20.19 -13.58 25.50
CA ASN A 384 -21.03 -12.86 24.54
C ASN A 384 -20.78 -13.37 23.13
N GLN A 385 -21.76 -14.07 22.57
CA GLN A 385 -21.73 -14.58 21.21
C GLN A 385 -23.01 -14.17 20.48
N PHE A 386 -22.86 -13.58 19.29
CA PHE A 386 -24.01 -13.19 18.47
C PHE A 386 -23.68 -13.23 16.98
N ASN A 387 -24.70 -13.53 16.18
CA ASN A 387 -24.61 -13.51 14.73
C ASN A 387 -24.88 -12.09 14.21
N TYR A 388 -24.17 -11.72 13.16
CA TYR A 388 -24.34 -10.44 12.49
C TYR A 388 -24.03 -10.59 11.00
N ARG A 389 -24.79 -9.90 10.16
CA ARG A 389 -24.58 -9.89 8.71
C ARG A 389 -23.95 -8.56 8.29
N ILE A 390 -22.71 -8.59 7.80
CA ILE A 390 -22.04 -7.40 7.23
C ILE A 390 -22.27 -7.39 5.72
N PHE A 391 -22.76 -6.28 5.18
CA PHE A 391 -22.94 -6.06 3.73
C PHE A 391 -22.86 -4.57 3.41
N MET A 392 -23.05 -4.21 2.13
CA MET A 392 -23.05 -2.81 1.69
C MET A 392 -23.98 -1.94 2.56
N ASN A 393 -23.42 -0.91 3.20
CA ASN A 393 -24.10 0.00 4.13
C ASN A 393 -24.59 -0.60 5.47
N ASN A 394 -24.32 -1.87 5.76
CA ASN A 394 -24.58 -2.47 7.07
C ASN A 394 -23.28 -2.86 7.77
N VAL A 395 -22.89 -2.04 8.75
CA VAL A 395 -21.55 -2.03 9.35
C VAL A 395 -21.63 -2.57 10.76
N LEU A 396 -20.79 -3.56 11.09
CA LEU A 396 -20.65 -4.01 12.47
C LEU A 396 -19.88 -2.95 13.26
N ASN A 397 -20.51 -2.38 14.28
CA ASN A 397 -19.87 -1.47 15.23
C ASN A 397 -19.77 -2.17 16.60
N TYR A 398 -18.57 -2.58 17.01
CA TYR A 398 -18.36 -3.32 18.25
C TYR A 398 -17.08 -2.90 18.98
N LYS A 399 -17.16 -2.62 20.28
CA LYS A 399 -16.04 -2.16 21.15
C LYS A 399 -15.19 -1.00 20.56
N GLY A 400 -15.79 -0.13 19.75
CA GLY A 400 -15.10 1.00 19.11
C GLY A 400 -14.40 0.66 17.79
N TYR A 401 -14.57 -0.56 17.28
CA TYR A 401 -14.17 -1.00 15.95
C TYR A 401 -15.37 -1.00 15.02
N ARG A 402 -15.15 -0.58 13.78
CA ARG A 402 -16.13 -0.63 12.70
C ARG A 402 -15.62 -1.56 11.62
N PHE A 403 -16.43 -2.56 11.24
CA PHE A 403 -16.10 -3.51 10.20
C PHE A 403 -17.00 -3.30 8.99
N PHE A 404 -16.36 -3.01 7.87
CA PHE A 404 -17.02 -2.79 6.59
C PHE A 404 -16.67 -3.93 5.64
N GLN A 405 -17.64 -4.38 4.87
CA GLN A 405 -17.36 -5.27 3.76
C GLN A 405 -16.59 -4.50 2.68
N SER A 406 -15.33 -4.89 2.41
CA SER A 406 -14.44 -4.14 1.50
C SER A 406 -14.14 -4.90 0.22
N SER A 407 -13.81 -6.19 0.31
CA SER A 407 -13.49 -7.05 -0.83
C SER A 407 -13.70 -8.52 -0.45
N TYR A 408 -13.30 -9.43 -1.34
CA TYR A 408 -13.37 -10.87 -1.16
C TYR A 408 -12.17 -11.54 -1.85
N ASP A 409 -11.94 -12.81 -1.54
CA ASP A 409 -10.89 -13.61 -2.16
C ASP A 409 -11.34 -14.08 -3.56
N GLU A 410 -10.43 -14.11 -4.54
CA GLU A 410 -10.77 -14.51 -5.92
C GLU A 410 -11.34 -15.94 -6.06
N ASP A 411 -11.09 -16.80 -5.08
CA ASP A 411 -11.64 -18.16 -5.00
C ASP A 411 -13.01 -18.22 -4.28
N GLU A 412 -13.60 -17.07 -3.95
CA GLU A 412 -14.92 -16.90 -3.34
C GLU A 412 -15.08 -17.53 -1.94
N GLN A 413 -14.00 -17.99 -1.32
CA GLN A 413 -14.02 -18.69 -0.02
C GLN A 413 -13.55 -17.79 1.14
N GLY A 414 -13.48 -16.48 0.92
CA GLY A 414 -12.96 -15.56 1.92
C GLY A 414 -13.46 -14.15 1.74
N THR A 415 -13.60 -13.47 2.87
CA THR A 415 -14.02 -12.09 2.97
C THR A 415 -12.86 -11.20 3.39
N ILE A 416 -12.81 -9.98 2.86
CA ILE A 416 -11.89 -8.94 3.28
C ILE A 416 -12.71 -7.80 3.88
N LEU A 417 -12.62 -7.68 5.21
CA LEU A 417 -13.27 -6.63 5.99
C LEU A 417 -12.30 -5.47 6.20
N SER A 418 -12.74 -4.25 5.92
CA SER A 418 -12.03 -3.04 6.34
C SER A 418 -12.36 -2.76 7.80
N VAL A 419 -11.33 -2.56 8.62
CA VAL A 419 -11.44 -2.34 10.07
C VAL A 419 -11.01 -0.91 10.36
N ASN A 420 -11.87 -0.15 11.04
CA ASN A 420 -11.55 1.21 11.49
C ASN A 420 -11.80 1.35 13.00
N GLN A 421 -10.76 1.75 13.74
CA GLN A 421 -10.83 2.16 15.14
C GLN A 421 -10.80 3.70 15.23
N ASP A 422 -11.92 4.34 14.89
CA ASP A 422 -12.10 5.81 14.91
C ASP A 422 -13.39 6.23 15.61
N LYS A 423 -13.55 5.89 16.88
CA LYS A 423 -14.75 6.28 17.63
C LYS A 423 -14.89 7.80 17.74
N TRP A 424 -13.79 8.50 18.06
CA TRP A 424 -13.83 9.92 18.38
C TRP A 424 -13.92 10.81 17.13
N GLY A 425 -13.13 10.55 16.09
CA GLY A 425 -13.19 11.29 14.84
C GLY A 425 -14.54 11.12 14.15
N THR A 426 -15.06 9.89 14.11
CA THR A 426 -16.43 9.62 13.61
C THR A 426 -17.49 10.39 14.41
N MET A 427 -17.44 10.39 15.74
CA MET A 427 -18.42 11.12 16.56
C MET A 427 -18.38 12.64 16.31
N VAL A 428 -17.17 13.22 16.22
CA VAL A 428 -17.00 14.67 15.99
C VAL A 428 -17.45 15.07 14.58
N THR A 429 -17.07 14.29 13.56
CA THR A 429 -17.52 14.54 12.18
C THR A 429 -19.03 14.40 12.04
N TYR A 430 -19.67 13.44 12.71
CA TYR A 430 -21.12 13.26 12.71
C TYR A 430 -21.83 14.42 13.37
N PHE A 431 -21.27 15.00 14.44
CA PHE A 431 -21.77 16.25 15.01
C PHE A 431 -21.65 17.42 14.02
N GLY A 432 -20.57 17.46 13.24
CA GLY A 432 -20.41 18.39 12.13
C GLY A 432 -21.50 18.23 11.07
N TYR A 433 -21.80 17.01 10.62
CA TYR A 433 -22.88 16.73 9.67
C TYR A 433 -24.27 17.08 10.23
N LEU A 434 -24.50 16.80 11.52
CA LEU A 434 -25.73 17.23 12.20
C LEU A 434 -25.84 18.75 12.22
N SER A 435 -24.75 19.47 12.52
CA SER A 435 -24.72 20.93 12.46
C SER A 435 -24.97 21.46 11.05
N LEU A 436 -24.46 20.80 10.01
CA LEU A 436 -24.75 21.16 8.62
C LEU A 436 -26.25 21.01 8.31
N LEU A 437 -26.85 19.89 8.73
CA LEU A 437 -28.29 19.66 8.58
C LEU A 437 -29.10 20.74 9.31
N LEU A 438 -28.74 21.06 10.54
CA LEU A 438 -29.38 22.13 11.32
C LEU A 438 -29.22 23.51 10.66
N SER A 439 -28.10 23.77 9.99
CA SER A 439 -27.92 24.98 9.19
C SER A 439 -28.98 25.08 8.10
N VAL A 440 -29.12 24.03 7.28
CA VAL A 440 -30.09 23.99 6.17
C VAL A 440 -31.51 24.14 6.68
N ILE A 441 -31.89 23.38 7.72
CA ILE A 441 -33.21 23.47 8.36
C ILE A 441 -33.46 24.89 8.89
N SER A 442 -32.46 25.48 9.55
CA SER A 442 -32.58 26.85 10.08
C SER A 442 -32.71 27.89 8.97
N VAL A 443 -32.05 27.73 7.82
CA VAL A 443 -32.25 28.61 6.64
C VAL A 443 -33.72 28.55 6.17
N MET A 444 -34.30 27.36 6.09
CA MET A 444 -35.69 27.18 5.63
C MET A 444 -36.73 27.74 6.60
N LEU A 445 -36.55 27.53 7.91
CA LEU A 445 -37.48 27.99 8.95
C LEU A 445 -37.29 29.47 9.34
N SER A 446 -36.12 30.06 9.06
CA SER A 446 -35.81 31.43 9.43
C SER A 446 -36.74 32.43 8.74
N ARG A 447 -37.51 33.17 9.55
CA ARG A 447 -38.31 34.33 9.10
C ARG A 447 -37.46 35.48 8.56
N PHE A 448 -36.15 35.44 8.81
CA PHE A 448 -35.17 36.45 8.41
C PHE A 448 -34.34 36.01 7.20
N SER A 449 -34.58 34.81 6.65
CA SER A 449 -33.87 34.34 5.47
C SER A 449 -34.28 35.14 4.23
N ARG A 450 -33.34 35.25 3.27
CA ARG A 450 -33.60 35.91 1.99
C ARG A 450 -34.75 35.23 1.23
N ILE A 451 -34.94 33.93 1.43
CA ILE A 451 -36.04 33.13 0.87
C ILE A 451 -37.39 33.65 1.40
N ASN A 452 -37.54 33.77 2.72
CA ASN A 452 -38.78 34.29 3.31
C ASN A 452 -39.02 35.76 2.95
N LEU A 453 -37.97 36.57 2.82
CA LEU A 453 -38.08 37.95 2.33
C LEU A 453 -38.52 38.01 0.86
N LEU A 454 -38.05 37.10 0.00
CA LEU A 454 -38.51 36.98 -1.39
C LEU A 454 -39.97 36.52 -1.45
N ASN A 455 -40.34 35.48 -0.70
CA ASN A 455 -41.73 35.00 -0.64
C ASN A 455 -42.71 36.09 -0.19
N LYS A 456 -42.32 36.91 0.80
CA LYS A 456 -43.12 38.06 1.22
C LYS A 456 -43.23 39.16 0.16
N LYS A 457 -42.23 39.32 -0.71
CA LYS A 457 -42.30 40.26 -1.83
C LYS A 457 -43.21 39.75 -2.94
N ILE A 458 -43.13 38.45 -3.25
CA ILE A 458 -43.99 37.79 -4.26
C ILE A 458 -45.46 37.82 -3.83
N ASN A 459 -45.76 37.50 -2.57
CA ASN A 459 -47.13 37.54 -2.04
C ASN A 459 -47.68 38.96 -1.80
N LYS A 460 -46.85 40.01 -1.99
CA LYS A 460 -47.29 41.42 -1.97
C LYS A 460 -47.50 42.01 -3.36
N SER A 461 -47.00 41.34 -4.40
CA SER A 461 -47.16 41.73 -5.81
C SER A 461 -48.31 40.99 -6.51
N ILE A 462 -49.02 40.13 -5.77
CA ILE A 462 -50.33 39.54 -6.08
C ILE A 462 -51.31 40.20 -5.12
#